data_AF-I3Y5S2-F1
#
_entry.id   AF-I3Y5S2-F1
#
_cell.length_a   1.000
_cell.length_b   1.000
_cell.length_c   1.000
_cell.angle_alpha   90.00
_cell.angle_beta   90.00
_cell.angle_gamma   90.00
#
_symmetry.space_group_name_H-M   'P 1'
#
loop_
_entity.id
_entity.type
_entity.pdbx_description
1 polymer ?
#
loop_
_entity_poly.entity_id
_entity_poly.type
_entity_poly.pdbx_seq_one_letter_code
_entity_poly.pdbx_strand_id
1 'polypeptide(L)'
;MTPEEFIANWKGNRLNERAGAQQNFSDLCELLSVEKPRDPDNSRLHERWALQMGSSLEDRLRYTSSSTFRTFPFPEGLTPANTNQGTETLESGAVIPTVDTERRPHAQAIAEAAHRLNALRENWLNPPEWIERIPEVVPGYPERIVPKTEHAAELKKRTLTNLYNTPPAWLVNHHQALDTAVANAYGWSDDTPALSDAEILRRLLALNLARIGSD
;
A
#
# COMPACT_ATOMS: atom_id res chain seq x y z
N MET A 1 21.57 9.30 -8.95
CA MET A 1 22.58 8.22 -9.05
C MET A 1 22.86 7.93 -10.51
N THR A 2 24.12 7.74 -10.92
CA THR A 2 24.47 7.29 -12.29
C THR A 2 24.56 5.76 -12.37
N PRO A 3 24.49 5.16 -13.57
CA PRO A 3 24.67 3.72 -13.75
C PRO A 3 25.98 3.20 -13.15
N GLU A 4 27.07 3.97 -13.27
CA GLU A 4 28.39 3.62 -12.75
C GLU A 4 28.41 3.60 -11.22
N GLU A 5 27.75 4.56 -10.57
CA GLU A 5 27.58 4.62 -9.11
C GLU A 5 26.74 3.45 -8.60
N PHE A 6 25.64 3.12 -9.30
CA PHE A 6 24.79 1.98 -8.94
C PHE A 6 25.56 0.66 -9.03
N ILE A 7 26.29 0.44 -10.13
CA ILE A 7 27.12 -0.75 -10.31
C ILE A 7 28.21 -0.80 -9.25
N ALA A 8 28.88 0.31 -8.94
CA ALA A 8 29.91 0.36 -7.90
C ALA A 8 29.36 -0.02 -6.52
N ASN A 9 28.14 0.41 -6.18
CA ASN A 9 27.49 0.11 -4.90
C ASN A 9 26.99 -1.34 -4.77
N TRP A 10 26.53 -1.94 -5.88
CA TRP A 10 25.80 -3.22 -5.83
C TRP A 10 26.57 -4.41 -6.42
N LYS A 11 27.60 -4.18 -7.24
CA LYS A 11 28.43 -5.26 -7.80
C LYS A 11 29.35 -5.86 -6.73
N GLY A 12 29.13 -7.13 -6.40
CA GLY A 12 29.94 -7.85 -5.39
C GLY A 12 29.62 -7.44 -3.95
N ASN A 13 28.46 -6.81 -3.71
CA ASN A 13 28.02 -6.42 -2.38
C ASN A 13 27.86 -7.66 -1.47
N ARG A 14 28.28 -7.55 -0.21
CA ARG A 14 28.23 -8.61 0.82
C ARG A 14 26.93 -8.65 1.62
N LEU A 15 26.00 -7.73 1.38
CA LEU A 15 24.68 -7.73 2.01
C LEU A 15 23.85 -8.91 1.51
N ASN A 16 23.12 -9.57 2.41
CA ASN A 16 22.12 -10.56 2.02
C ASN A 16 20.85 -9.87 1.49
N GLU A 17 20.02 -10.61 0.75
CA GLU A 17 18.83 -10.10 0.06
C GLU A 17 17.90 -9.31 1.01
N ARG A 18 17.67 -9.82 2.22
CA ARG A 18 16.85 -9.16 3.23
C ARG A 18 17.44 -7.84 3.74
N ALA A 19 18.77 -7.74 3.82
CA ALA A 19 19.47 -6.55 4.30
C ALA A 19 19.70 -5.49 3.20
N GLY A 20 19.81 -5.92 1.94
CA GLY A 20 20.13 -5.06 0.80
C GLY A 20 18.92 -4.59 0.00
N ALA A 21 17.80 -5.32 0.00
CA ALA A 21 16.69 -5.10 -0.93
C ALA A 21 16.16 -3.66 -0.93
N GLN A 22 15.93 -3.06 0.25
CA GLN A 22 15.31 -1.73 0.34
C GLN A 22 16.23 -0.61 -0.18
N GLN A 23 17.52 -0.67 0.11
CA GLN A 23 18.49 0.31 -0.39
C GLN A 23 18.75 0.08 -1.89
N ASN A 24 18.81 -1.18 -2.34
CA ASN A 24 18.96 -1.50 -3.76
C ASN A 24 17.80 -0.95 -4.57
N PHE A 25 16.57 -1.14 -4.10
CA PHE A 25 15.38 -0.60 -4.75
C PHE A 25 15.38 0.94 -4.75
N SER A 26 15.79 1.56 -3.64
CA SER A 26 15.87 3.02 -3.54
C SER A 26 16.89 3.63 -4.51
N ASP A 27 18.05 3.00 -4.61
CA ASP A 27 19.15 3.38 -5.52
C ASP A 27 18.75 3.16 -6.98
N LEU A 28 17.99 2.08 -7.24
CA LEU A 28 17.44 1.78 -8.56
C LEU A 28 16.40 2.82 -8.96
N CYS A 29 15.55 3.24 -8.02
CA CYS A 29 14.60 4.33 -8.27
C CYS A 29 15.34 5.65 -8.60
N GLU A 30 16.40 5.98 -7.87
CA GLU A 30 17.22 7.15 -8.15
C GLU A 30 17.97 7.08 -9.48
N LEU A 31 18.43 5.89 -9.88
CA LEU A 31 19.07 5.64 -11.18
C LEU A 31 18.08 5.87 -12.33
N LEU A 32 16.89 5.31 -12.20
CA LEU A 32 15.82 5.39 -13.21
C LEU A 32 15.10 6.74 -13.19
N SER A 33 15.46 7.65 -12.28
CA SER A 33 14.77 8.92 -12.04
C SER A 33 13.27 8.73 -11.78
N VAL A 34 12.90 7.61 -11.16
CA VAL A 34 11.53 7.33 -10.72
C VAL A 34 11.41 7.63 -9.23
N GLU A 35 10.27 8.17 -8.82
CA GLU A 35 10.00 8.48 -7.43
C GLU A 35 9.95 7.18 -6.60
N LYS A 36 10.59 7.17 -5.42
CA LYS A 36 10.62 5.98 -4.55
C LYS A 36 9.19 5.59 -4.17
N PRO A 37 8.83 4.29 -4.17
CA PRO A 37 7.50 3.88 -3.80
C PRO A 37 7.20 4.31 -2.35
N ARG A 38 6.30 5.26 -2.18
CA ARG A 38 5.42 5.25 -1.01
C ARG A 38 4.26 4.34 -1.38
N ASP A 39 3.80 3.55 -0.42
CA ASP A 39 2.58 2.80 -0.58
C ASP A 39 1.44 3.59 0.09
N PRO A 40 0.65 4.38 -0.67
CA PRO A 40 -0.50 5.09 -0.14
C PRO A 40 -1.77 4.23 -0.16
N ASP A 41 -1.67 2.91 -0.39
CA ASP A 41 -2.82 1.99 -0.37
C ASP A 41 -3.03 1.42 1.03
N ASN A 42 -3.14 2.32 2.02
CA ASN A 42 -3.41 1.94 3.40
C ASN A 42 -4.67 2.63 3.91
N SER A 43 -5.43 1.91 4.73
CA SER A 43 -6.55 2.52 5.46
C SER A 43 -6.04 3.58 6.43
N ARG A 44 -6.89 4.57 6.72
CA ARG A 44 -6.64 5.61 7.73
C ARG A 44 -6.31 5.01 9.09
N LEU A 45 -6.86 3.83 9.42
CA LEU A 45 -6.56 3.13 10.68
C LEU A 45 -5.07 2.76 10.76
N HIS A 46 -4.51 2.18 9.69
CA HIS A 46 -3.08 1.86 9.64
C HIS A 46 -2.22 3.11 9.51
N GLU A 47 -2.68 4.13 8.76
CA GLU A 47 -1.98 5.42 8.67
C GLU A 47 -1.81 6.07 10.05
N ARG A 48 -2.89 6.17 10.85
CA ARG A 48 -2.82 6.74 12.20
C ARG A 48 -1.91 5.94 13.12
N TRP A 49 -1.98 4.61 13.06
CA TRP A 49 -1.06 3.77 13.82
C TRP A 49 0.40 4.00 13.39
N ALA A 50 0.65 4.04 12.08
CA ALA A 50 1.99 4.23 11.54
C ALA A 50 2.58 5.60 11.91
N LEU A 51 1.75 6.66 11.92
CA LEU A 51 2.15 7.99 12.38
C LEU A 51 2.50 8.01 13.87
N GLN A 52 1.73 7.30 14.70
CA GLN A 52 1.93 7.30 16.15
C GLN A 52 3.08 6.39 16.60
N MET A 53 3.28 5.24 15.94
CA MET A 53 4.26 4.21 16.31
C MET A 53 5.52 4.23 15.45
N GLY A 54 5.52 5.00 14.37
CA GLY A 54 6.68 5.25 13.53
C GLY A 54 7.72 6.12 14.24
N SER A 55 8.89 6.19 13.63
CA SER A 55 9.90 7.21 14.00
C SER A 55 9.82 8.36 13.00
N SER A 56 10.31 9.54 13.38
CA SER A 56 10.56 10.61 12.43
C SER A 56 12.05 10.65 12.05
N LEU A 57 12.31 11.02 10.79
CA LEU A 57 13.60 11.55 10.38
C LEU A 57 13.38 13.04 10.12
N GLU A 58 13.83 13.87 11.06
CA GLU A 58 13.44 15.28 11.14
C GLU A 58 11.91 15.41 11.25
N ASP A 59 11.28 15.98 10.22
CA ASP A 59 9.86 16.25 10.05
C ASP A 59 9.13 15.18 9.22
N ARG A 60 9.85 14.21 8.66
CA ARG A 60 9.26 13.17 7.80
C ARG A 60 9.04 11.86 8.55
N LEU A 61 7.86 11.26 8.37
CA LEU A 61 7.57 9.93 8.88
C LEU A 61 8.50 8.88 8.26
N ARG A 62 9.11 8.06 9.10
CA ARG A 62 9.86 6.86 8.70
C ARG A 62 9.08 5.60 9.09
N TYR A 63 8.59 4.91 8.07
CA TYR A 63 7.91 3.62 8.27
C TYR A 63 8.93 2.55 8.68
N THR A 64 8.76 1.98 9.88
CA THR A 64 9.64 0.97 10.44
C THR A 64 8.83 -0.26 10.80
N SER A 65 8.91 -1.31 9.97
CA SER A 65 8.06 -2.52 10.09
C SER A 65 8.02 -3.11 11.50
N SER A 66 9.14 -3.10 12.23
CA SER A 66 9.20 -3.62 13.61
C SER A 66 8.36 -2.84 14.61
N SER A 67 8.24 -1.51 14.45
CA SER A 67 7.47 -0.65 15.36
C SER A 67 6.08 -0.32 14.84
N THR A 68 5.81 -0.43 13.53
CA THR A 68 4.50 -0.17 12.92
C THR A 68 3.76 -1.47 12.57
N PHE A 69 4.19 -2.18 11.52
CA PHE A 69 3.45 -3.35 11.00
C PHE A 69 3.35 -4.48 12.03
N ARG A 70 4.45 -4.85 12.69
CA ARG A 70 4.47 -5.99 13.63
C ARG A 70 3.68 -5.72 14.92
N THR A 71 3.47 -4.44 15.25
CA THR A 71 2.71 -4.01 16.42
C THR A 71 1.27 -3.65 16.06
N PHE A 72 0.94 -3.50 14.77
CA PHE A 72 -0.40 -3.16 14.32
C PHE A 72 -1.39 -4.23 14.79
N PRO A 73 -2.44 -3.84 15.54
CA PRO A 73 -3.44 -4.78 16.00
C PRO A 73 -4.42 -5.05 14.86
N PHE A 74 -4.12 -6.02 14.00
CA PHE A 74 -5.01 -6.45 12.93
C PHE A 74 -6.38 -6.91 13.46
N PRO A 75 -7.45 -6.85 12.64
CA PRO A 75 -8.73 -7.42 13.03
C PRO A 75 -8.59 -8.91 13.41
N GLU A 76 -9.39 -9.35 14.38
CA GLU A 76 -9.37 -10.74 14.83
C GLU A 76 -9.66 -11.71 13.67
N GLY A 77 -8.82 -12.73 13.50
CA GLY A 77 -8.92 -13.69 12.40
C GLY A 77 -8.41 -13.19 11.05
N LEU A 78 -7.93 -11.94 10.96
CA LEU A 78 -7.31 -11.35 9.76
C LEU A 78 -5.85 -10.92 10.02
N THR A 79 -5.18 -11.57 10.97
CA THR A 79 -3.75 -11.33 11.23
C THR A 79 -2.86 -12.04 10.21
N PRO A 80 -1.59 -11.64 10.03
CA PRO A 80 -0.64 -12.40 9.19
C PRO A 80 -0.51 -13.88 9.55
N ALA A 81 -0.78 -14.27 10.80
CA ALA A 81 -0.79 -15.67 11.22
C ALA A 81 -2.03 -16.43 10.72
N ASN A 82 -3.17 -15.74 10.57
CA ASN A 82 -4.43 -16.32 10.09
C ASN A 82 -4.52 -16.34 8.56
N THR A 83 -3.78 -15.46 7.86
CA THR A 83 -3.90 -15.26 6.41
C THR A 83 -2.75 -15.89 5.61
N ASN A 84 -2.02 -16.86 6.18
CA ASN A 84 -0.85 -17.48 5.55
C ASN A 84 -1.14 -18.81 4.84
N GLN A 85 -2.42 -19.22 4.77
CA GLN A 85 -2.85 -20.53 4.29
C GLN A 85 -3.08 -20.59 2.76
N GLY A 86 -2.85 -19.49 2.05
CA GLY A 86 -3.06 -19.38 0.61
C GLY A 86 -3.95 -18.20 0.24
N THR A 87 -4.20 -18.06 -1.06
CA THR A 87 -5.00 -16.98 -1.63
C THR A 87 -5.94 -17.52 -2.71
N GLU A 88 -7.05 -16.83 -2.91
CA GLU A 88 -7.95 -17.05 -4.04
C GLU A 88 -8.28 -15.72 -4.73
N THR A 89 -8.62 -15.81 -6.01
CA THR A 89 -9.01 -14.66 -6.83
C THR A 89 -10.52 -14.65 -7.00
N LEU A 90 -11.16 -13.55 -6.62
CA LEU A 90 -12.58 -13.29 -6.80
C LEU A 90 -12.90 -12.99 -8.27
N GLU A 91 -14.18 -13.05 -8.64
CA GLU A 91 -14.65 -12.69 -9.99
C GLU A 91 -14.26 -11.25 -10.37
N SER A 92 -14.20 -10.35 -9.40
CA SER A 92 -13.76 -8.97 -9.58
C SER A 92 -12.27 -8.82 -9.90
N GLY A 93 -11.47 -9.89 -9.78
CA GLY A 93 -10.01 -9.84 -9.86
C GLY A 93 -9.31 -9.49 -8.54
N ALA A 94 -10.07 -9.18 -7.49
CA ALA A 94 -9.53 -8.98 -6.15
C ALA A 94 -9.00 -10.31 -5.59
N VAL A 95 -7.87 -10.25 -4.87
CA VAL A 95 -7.25 -11.42 -4.24
C VAL A 95 -7.51 -11.38 -2.75
N ILE A 96 -8.06 -12.46 -2.19
CA ILE A 96 -8.26 -12.60 -0.74
C ILE A 96 -7.43 -13.76 -0.18
N PRO A 97 -6.98 -13.67 1.07
CA PRO A 97 -6.41 -14.82 1.76
C PRO A 97 -7.50 -15.85 2.09
N THR A 98 -7.11 -17.12 2.16
CA THR A 98 -7.94 -18.16 2.76
C THR A 98 -8.14 -17.86 4.24
N VAL A 99 -9.39 -17.61 4.65
CA VAL A 99 -9.79 -17.28 6.02
C VAL A 99 -11.05 -18.04 6.40
N ASP A 100 -11.36 -18.09 7.70
CA ASP A 100 -12.58 -18.71 8.21
C ASP A 100 -13.84 -18.12 7.57
N THR A 101 -14.88 -18.95 7.44
CA THR A 101 -16.15 -18.59 6.80
C THR A 101 -16.77 -17.33 7.39
N GLU A 102 -16.63 -17.10 8.69
CA GLU A 102 -17.13 -15.89 9.36
C GLU A 102 -16.35 -14.63 8.99
N ARG A 103 -15.04 -14.75 8.69
CA ARG A 103 -14.16 -13.62 8.36
C ARG A 103 -14.10 -13.36 6.85
N ARG A 104 -14.49 -14.34 6.04
CA ARG A 104 -14.52 -14.24 4.57
C ARG A 104 -15.26 -13.00 4.05
N PRO A 105 -16.46 -12.62 4.54
CA PRO A 105 -17.14 -11.41 4.07
C PRO A 105 -16.33 -10.13 4.31
N HIS A 106 -15.61 -10.05 5.43
CA HIS A 106 -14.73 -8.92 5.74
C HIS A 106 -13.49 -8.90 4.85
N ALA A 107 -12.84 -10.04 4.64
CA ALA A 107 -11.70 -10.16 3.74
C ALA A 107 -12.08 -9.76 2.30
N GLN A 108 -13.24 -10.22 1.82
CA GLN A 108 -13.80 -9.85 0.53
C GLN A 108 -14.07 -8.35 0.42
N ALA A 109 -14.77 -7.75 1.39
CA ALA A 109 -15.09 -6.33 1.36
C ALA A 109 -13.82 -5.45 1.33
N ILE A 110 -12.81 -5.78 2.13
CA ILE A 110 -11.52 -5.05 2.14
C ILE A 110 -10.81 -5.20 0.80
N ALA A 111 -10.70 -6.43 0.29
CA ALA A 111 -9.97 -6.69 -0.95
C ALA A 111 -10.66 -6.08 -2.17
N GLU A 112 -11.99 -6.09 -2.24
CA GLU A 112 -12.74 -5.44 -3.32
C GLU A 112 -12.56 -3.91 -3.28
N ALA A 113 -12.63 -3.30 -2.09
CA ALA A 113 -12.39 -1.86 -1.94
C ALA A 113 -10.96 -1.47 -2.35
N ALA A 114 -9.96 -2.23 -1.88
CA ALA A 114 -8.56 -2.00 -2.22
C ALA A 114 -8.29 -2.25 -3.71
N HIS A 115 -8.83 -3.32 -4.28
CA HIS A 115 -8.71 -3.63 -5.71
C HIS A 115 -9.32 -2.52 -6.57
N ARG A 116 -10.51 -2.04 -6.20
CA ARG A 116 -11.18 -0.94 -6.90
C ARG A 116 -10.39 0.37 -6.83
N LEU A 117 -9.88 0.71 -5.65
CA LEU A 117 -9.04 1.89 -5.43
C LEU A 117 -7.79 1.82 -6.32
N ASN A 118 -7.08 0.68 -6.30
CA ASN A 118 -5.89 0.48 -7.11
C ASN A 118 -6.21 0.56 -8.61
N ALA A 119 -7.29 -0.07 -9.08
CA ALA A 119 -7.69 -0.01 -10.48
C ALA A 119 -7.95 1.43 -10.97
N LEU A 120 -8.63 2.26 -10.16
CA LEU A 120 -8.87 3.66 -10.49
C LEU A 120 -7.58 4.49 -10.47
N ARG A 121 -6.70 4.22 -9.51
CA ARG A 121 -5.38 4.85 -9.41
C ARG A 121 -4.52 4.51 -10.62
N GLU A 122 -4.46 3.25 -11.01
CA GLU A 122 -3.74 2.79 -12.21
C GLU A 122 -4.29 3.44 -13.48
N ASN A 123 -5.62 3.50 -13.62
CA ASN A 123 -6.24 4.19 -14.77
C ASN A 123 -5.98 5.69 -14.77
N TRP A 124 -5.85 6.33 -13.60
CA TRP A 124 -5.49 7.73 -13.52
C TRP A 124 -4.01 7.96 -13.82
N LEU A 125 -3.11 7.10 -13.35
CA LEU A 125 -1.67 7.19 -13.63
C LEU A 125 -1.38 6.91 -15.10
N ASN A 126 -2.06 5.91 -15.65
CA ASN A 126 -1.80 5.32 -16.95
C ASN A 126 -3.09 5.23 -17.78
N PRO A 127 -3.70 6.37 -18.21
CA PRO A 127 -4.93 6.33 -18.99
C PRO A 127 -4.73 5.54 -20.29
N PRO A 128 -5.59 4.55 -20.61
CA PRO A 128 -5.41 3.68 -21.78
C PRO A 128 -5.43 4.45 -23.11
N GLU A 129 -6.10 5.60 -23.14
CA GLU A 129 -6.07 6.51 -24.28
C GLU A 129 -4.71 7.18 -24.49
N TRP A 130 -3.89 7.32 -23.43
CA TRP A 130 -2.61 8.07 -23.43
C TRP A 130 -1.37 7.19 -23.48
N ILE A 131 -1.53 5.89 -23.21
CA ILE A 131 -0.42 4.94 -23.15
C ILE A 131 -0.58 3.82 -24.17
N GLU A 132 0.54 3.18 -24.46
CA GLU A 132 0.60 1.90 -25.14
C GLU A 132 1.35 0.92 -24.23
N ARG A 133 0.85 -0.31 -24.15
CA ARG A 133 1.54 -1.41 -23.48
C ARG A 133 2.25 -2.24 -24.54
N ILE A 134 3.55 -2.39 -24.40
CA ILE A 134 4.38 -3.18 -25.31
C ILE A 134 5.12 -4.27 -24.53
N PRO A 135 5.43 -5.42 -25.14
CA PRO A 135 6.22 -6.45 -24.49
C PRO A 135 7.55 -5.89 -23.98
N GLU A 136 7.98 -6.35 -22.79
CA GLU A 136 9.33 -6.02 -22.31
C GLU A 136 10.39 -6.70 -23.18
N VAL A 137 11.55 -6.07 -23.28
CA VAL A 137 12.71 -6.58 -24.02
C VAL A 137 13.23 -7.88 -23.40
N VAL A 138 13.04 -8.03 -22.09
CA VAL A 138 13.41 -9.22 -21.33
C VAL A 138 12.17 -10.08 -21.08
N PRO A 139 12.15 -11.35 -21.53
CA PRO A 139 11.05 -12.27 -21.25
C PRO A 139 10.82 -12.47 -19.75
N GLY A 140 9.55 -12.63 -19.36
CA GLY A 140 9.14 -12.86 -17.97
C GLY A 140 8.89 -11.60 -17.15
N TYR A 141 9.11 -10.41 -17.73
CA TYR A 141 8.76 -9.13 -17.10
C TYR A 141 7.39 -8.63 -17.58
N PRO A 142 6.68 -7.81 -16.77
CA PRO A 142 5.44 -7.17 -17.18
C PRO A 142 5.62 -6.29 -18.42
N GLU A 143 4.54 -6.04 -19.14
CA GLU A 143 4.55 -5.13 -20.29
C GLU A 143 5.03 -3.73 -19.89
N ARG A 144 5.85 -3.14 -20.75
CA ARG A 144 6.32 -1.77 -20.60
C ARG A 144 5.24 -0.80 -21.02
N ILE A 145 4.99 0.18 -20.16
CA ILE A 145 4.08 1.29 -20.43
C ILE A 145 4.86 2.40 -21.15
N VAL A 146 4.42 2.75 -22.35
CA VAL A 146 5.01 3.80 -23.17
C VAL A 146 4.00 4.94 -23.39
N PRO A 147 4.38 6.20 -23.17
CA PRO A 147 3.50 7.33 -23.46
C PRO A 147 3.29 7.48 -24.98
N LYS A 148 2.06 7.76 -25.41
CA LYS A 148 1.82 8.30 -26.74
C LYS A 148 2.42 9.70 -26.85
N THR A 149 2.96 10.03 -28.01
CA THR A 149 3.78 11.25 -28.18
C THR A 149 2.99 12.51 -27.85
N GLU A 150 1.72 12.56 -28.23
CA GLU A 150 0.80 13.69 -27.97
C GLU A 150 0.41 13.87 -26.50
N HIS A 151 0.65 12.87 -25.64
CA HIS A 151 0.26 12.86 -24.22
C HIS A 151 1.45 12.78 -23.25
N ALA A 152 2.68 12.72 -23.74
CA ALA A 152 3.87 12.49 -22.92
C ALA A 152 4.09 13.59 -21.86
N ALA A 153 3.81 14.86 -22.19
CA ALA A 153 3.99 15.98 -21.27
C ALA A 153 2.97 15.96 -20.12
N GLU A 154 1.73 15.58 -20.41
CA GLU A 154 0.62 15.47 -19.46
C GLU A 154 0.78 14.23 -18.58
N LEU A 155 1.19 13.10 -19.16
CA LEU A 155 1.43 11.87 -18.43
C LEU A 155 2.54 12.05 -17.38
N LYS A 156 3.59 12.84 -17.69
CA LYS A 156 4.64 13.18 -16.72
C LYS A 156 4.12 13.91 -15.47
N LYS A 157 2.97 14.56 -15.55
CA LYS A 157 2.31 15.22 -14.40
C LYS A 157 1.46 14.26 -13.58
N ARG A 158 1.13 13.08 -14.11
CA ARG A 158 0.31 12.07 -13.43
C ARG A 158 1.18 11.19 -12.53
N THR A 159 1.62 11.74 -11.41
CA THR A 159 2.34 11.00 -10.36
C THR A 159 1.44 10.75 -9.16
N LEU A 160 1.74 9.72 -8.36
CA LEU A 160 1.04 9.49 -7.09
C LEU A 160 1.11 10.71 -6.19
N THR A 161 2.26 11.37 -6.11
CA THR A 161 2.42 12.60 -5.33
C THR A 161 1.45 13.68 -5.78
N ASN A 162 1.31 13.94 -7.08
CA ASN A 162 0.35 14.93 -7.56
C ASN A 162 -1.10 14.50 -7.32
N LEU A 163 -1.40 13.22 -7.47
CA LEU A 163 -2.74 12.67 -7.19
C LEU A 163 -3.14 12.87 -5.73
N TYR A 164 -2.23 12.62 -4.79
CA TYR A 164 -2.52 12.70 -3.35
C TYR A 164 -2.34 14.12 -2.78
N ASN A 165 -1.57 14.99 -3.42
CA ASN A 165 -1.49 16.42 -3.06
C ASN A 165 -2.78 17.19 -3.40
N THR A 166 -3.52 16.75 -4.43
CA THR A 166 -4.80 17.35 -4.82
C THR A 166 -5.79 16.23 -5.10
N PRO A 167 -6.27 15.54 -4.03
CA PRO A 167 -7.05 14.32 -4.17
C PRO A 167 -8.41 14.65 -4.80
N PRO A 168 -8.73 14.08 -5.97
CA PRO A 168 -10.05 14.24 -6.57
C PRO A 168 -11.11 13.54 -5.71
N ALA A 169 -12.36 13.98 -5.82
CA ALA A 169 -13.47 13.44 -5.00
C ALA A 169 -13.61 11.91 -5.09
N TRP A 170 -13.36 11.33 -6.27
CA TRP A 170 -13.39 9.87 -6.43
C TRP A 170 -12.34 9.19 -5.55
N LEU A 171 -11.13 9.74 -5.42
CA LEU A 171 -10.06 9.15 -4.63
C LEU A 171 -10.44 9.17 -3.14
N VAL A 172 -10.93 10.31 -2.66
CA VAL A 172 -11.41 10.47 -1.28
C VAL A 172 -12.50 9.45 -0.96
N ASN A 173 -13.50 9.32 -1.83
CA ASN A 173 -14.62 8.40 -1.62
C ASN A 173 -14.18 6.92 -1.60
N HIS A 174 -13.21 6.52 -2.42
CA HIS A 174 -12.73 5.14 -2.44
C HIS A 174 -11.83 4.81 -1.24
N HIS A 175 -11.06 5.80 -0.74
CA HIS A 175 -10.38 5.68 0.54
C HIS A 175 -11.37 5.55 1.70
N GLN A 176 -12.45 6.34 1.70
CA GLN A 176 -13.52 6.20 2.70
C GLN A 176 -14.18 4.83 2.65
N ALA A 177 -14.44 4.28 1.46
CA ALA A 177 -14.98 2.93 1.31
C ALA A 177 -14.04 1.85 1.88
N LEU A 178 -12.72 1.98 1.63
CA LEU A 178 -11.71 1.10 2.21
C LEU A 178 -11.67 1.23 3.74
N ASP A 179 -11.69 2.46 4.27
CA ASP A 179 -11.74 2.73 5.72
C ASP A 179 -12.96 2.08 6.37
N THR A 180 -14.13 2.20 5.76
CA THR A 180 -15.36 1.58 6.24
C THR A 180 -15.26 0.05 6.23
N ALA A 181 -14.73 -0.55 5.15
CA ALA A 181 -14.55 -1.99 5.08
C ALA A 181 -13.61 -2.51 6.18
N VAL A 182 -12.51 -1.81 6.44
CA VAL A 182 -11.57 -2.15 7.51
C VAL A 182 -12.21 -1.95 8.89
N ALA A 183 -12.90 -0.83 9.14
CA ALA A 183 -13.61 -0.59 10.40
C ALA A 183 -14.66 -1.68 10.69
N ASN A 184 -15.40 -2.11 9.67
CA ASN A 184 -16.36 -3.22 9.80
C ASN A 184 -15.67 -4.53 10.17
N ALA A 185 -14.46 -4.79 9.67
CA ALA A 185 -13.70 -5.97 10.07
C ALA A 185 -13.27 -5.95 11.54
N TYR A 186 -13.12 -4.77 12.14
CA TYR A 186 -12.92 -4.59 13.58
C TYR A 186 -14.23 -4.66 14.40
N GLY A 187 -15.39 -4.83 13.73
CA GLY A 187 -16.69 -4.72 14.38
C GLY A 187 -17.05 -3.29 14.80
N TRP A 188 -16.40 -2.27 14.23
CA TRP A 188 -16.66 -0.85 14.54
C TRP A 188 -17.79 -0.31 13.65
N SER A 189 -18.98 -0.90 13.77
CA SER A 189 -20.20 -0.53 13.03
C SER A 189 -20.91 0.72 13.57
N ASP A 190 -20.51 1.18 14.76
CA ASP A 190 -21.27 2.12 15.56
C ASP A 190 -20.84 3.56 15.22
N ASP A 191 -21.76 4.29 14.59
CA ASP A 191 -21.76 5.73 14.30
C ASP A 191 -20.69 6.27 13.32
N THR A 192 -21.21 6.61 12.14
CA THR A 192 -20.55 7.08 10.93
C THR A 192 -20.41 8.62 10.79
N PRO A 193 -20.14 9.45 11.82
CA PRO A 193 -19.24 10.57 11.61
C PRO A 193 -17.82 10.01 11.70
N ALA A 194 -17.07 10.08 10.60
CA ALA A 194 -15.69 9.62 10.47
C ALA A 194 -14.93 9.60 11.81
N LEU A 195 -14.70 8.40 12.37
CA LEU A 195 -14.04 8.22 13.69
C LEU A 195 -12.88 9.21 13.84
N SER A 196 -12.92 10.07 14.84
CA SER A 196 -11.80 11.01 15.03
C SER A 196 -10.48 10.24 15.14
N ASP A 197 -9.37 10.86 14.74
CA ASP A 197 -8.07 10.20 14.80
C ASP A 197 -7.71 9.75 16.22
N ALA A 198 -8.12 10.54 17.22
CA ALA A 198 -7.97 10.20 18.63
C ALA A 198 -8.75 8.94 19.00
N GLU A 199 -9.97 8.77 18.49
CA GLU A 199 -10.79 7.58 18.76
C GLU A 199 -10.22 6.34 18.05
N ILE A 200 -9.75 6.48 16.80
CA ILE A 200 -9.05 5.40 16.09
C ILE A 200 -7.85 4.93 16.93
N LEU A 201 -6.98 5.87 17.34
CA LEU A 201 -5.81 5.55 18.14
C LEU A 201 -6.17 4.92 19.49
N ARG A 202 -7.20 5.42 20.17
CA ARG A 202 -7.68 4.86 21.44
C ARG A 202 -8.10 3.40 21.28
N ARG A 203 -8.89 3.08 20.25
CA ARG A 203 -9.36 1.70 20.01
C ARG A 203 -8.22 0.78 19.59
N LEU A 204 -7.33 1.22 18.69
CA LEU A 204 -6.16 0.44 18.28
C LEU A 204 -5.22 0.17 19.47
N LEU A 205 -4.95 1.19 20.30
CA LEU A 205 -4.12 1.01 21.49
C LEU A 205 -4.74 -0.02 22.46
N ALA A 206 -6.06 0.04 22.68
CA ALA A 206 -6.75 -0.94 23.53
C ALA A 206 -6.59 -2.38 23.00
N LEU A 207 -6.73 -2.60 21.70
CA LEU A 207 -6.50 -3.90 21.07
C LEU A 207 -5.05 -4.37 21.19
N ASN A 208 -4.08 -3.45 20.99
CA ASN A 208 -2.66 -3.77 21.10
C ASN A 208 -2.28 -4.18 22.54
N LEU A 209 -2.80 -3.47 23.55
CA LEU A 209 -2.59 -3.80 24.97
C LEU A 209 -3.23 -5.13 25.36
N ALA A 210 -4.45 -5.42 24.89
CA ALA A 210 -5.14 -6.68 25.15
C ALA A 210 -4.37 -7.89 24.58
N ARG A 211 -3.78 -7.73 23.39
CA ARG A 211 -2.91 -8.74 22.78
C ARG A 211 -1.69 -9.05 23.64
N ILE A 212 -1.00 -8.03 24.15
CA ILE A 212 0.21 -8.21 24.98
C ILE A 212 -0.13 -8.87 26.32
N GLY A 213 -1.31 -8.61 26.89
CA GLY A 213 -1.74 -9.22 28.15
C GLY A 213 -2.29 -10.64 28.04
N SER A 214 -2.43 -11.19 26.82
CA SER A 214 -2.96 -12.53 26.56
C SER A 214 -1.88 -13.57 26.21
N ASP A 215 -0.63 -13.13 26.06
CA ASP A 215 0.58 -13.95 25.89
C ASP A 215 1.34 -14.10 27.23
#